data_AF-A0A0F2Q9Z2-F1
#
_entry.id   AF-A0A0F2Q9Z2-F1
#
_cell.length_a   1.000
_cell.length_b   1.000
_cell.length_c   1.000
_cell.angle_alpha   90.00
_cell.angle_beta   90.00
_cell.angle_gamma   90.00
#
_symmetry.space_group_name_H-M   'P 1'
#
loop_
_entity.id
_entity.type
_entity.pdbx_description
1 polymer ?
#
loop_
_entity_poly.entity_id
_entity_poly.type
_entity_poly.pdbx_seq_one_letter_code
_entity_poly.pdbx_strand_id
1 'polypeptide(L)'
;MNKRRKINGFMQICLIVLIMIVFSGCAGPQDPDKTPPSNQNETAADELKNLLPERTGFQWIYSGFAEYGHAMELESIATSDTSTHYEARGEIYDPSGGEASGDFSLQVQYEVTSESLIMEIKSDKIMDNFPQLELIRLPLNKDTQWEQKAKHKNGKEYNLDCSIQGVEDGIEGKAYSVLYKDKDSDFYEKRRIEENYGVISFETIWESNEGPITMGYDLYREASGYPENITLNSFLPPTEKPLRYFGIAEYAHQGELVKINDTQGETIYQFNGSFEDGSGIPGDFKVQYHIDYQKGTVQEKVVENTRSDKNQVNSKLKDPIILKLPLEVGNTWQQEITFKGQERMMTATIVSIAYEGSTFYTQMKSSTPVMTIRYIVEEASGYFQNRYVEERQFQRGQGIISLSQLMEGNLDIKDLDNDYQVEQAIINHMFGYILERD
;
A
#
# COMPACT_ATOMS: atom_id res chain seq x y z
N MET A 1 -31.99 67.05 66.96
CA MET A 1 -31.65 66.18 68.11
C MET A 1 -30.46 65.33 67.69
N ASN A 2 -29.25 65.60 68.21
CA ASN A 2 -28.63 64.84 69.33
C ASN A 2 -28.74 63.33 69.10
N LYS A 3 -27.69 62.50 68.99
CA LYS A 3 -26.32 62.54 69.53
C LYS A 3 -25.54 61.41 68.80
N ARG A 4 -24.30 61.63 68.35
CA ARG A 4 -23.03 61.14 68.95
C ARG A 4 -22.98 59.60 69.09
N ARG A 5 -21.98 58.86 68.57
CA ARG A 5 -20.53 58.88 68.90
C ARG A 5 -19.82 57.94 67.89
N LYS A 6 -18.74 58.36 67.21
CA LYS A 6 -17.30 58.25 67.59
C LYS A 6 -16.78 56.80 67.59
N ILE A 7 -15.58 56.43 67.13
CA ILE A 7 -14.40 57.06 66.48
C ILE A 7 -13.36 55.91 66.31
N ASN A 8 -12.33 56.12 65.48
CA ASN A 8 -11.05 55.39 65.32
C ASN A 8 -11.02 54.28 64.25
N GLY A 9 -10.08 54.25 63.30
CA GLY A 9 -8.84 55.02 63.19
C GLY A 9 -8.25 55.01 61.77
N PHE A 10 -7.48 56.06 61.53
CA PHE A 10 -6.59 56.36 60.41
C PHE A 10 -5.67 55.18 60.03
N MET A 11 -5.45 54.95 58.72
CA MET A 11 -4.17 55.16 58.00
C MET A 11 -4.38 54.78 56.52
N GLN A 12 -4.60 55.72 55.60
CA GLN A 12 -3.58 56.25 54.66
C GLN A 12 -2.82 55.11 53.94
N ILE A 13 -2.98 54.87 52.64
CA ILE A 13 -2.49 55.71 51.53
C ILE A 13 -3.15 55.29 50.20
N CYS A 14 -3.46 56.32 49.41
CA CYS A 14 -3.64 56.43 47.95
C CYS A 14 -3.48 55.17 47.07
N LEU A 15 -4.45 54.92 46.19
CA LEU A 15 -4.40 55.25 44.74
C LEU A 15 -5.68 54.66 44.09
N ILE A 16 -6.72 55.47 43.82
CA ILE A 16 -7.01 56.09 42.51
C ILE A 16 -7.08 55.02 41.40
N VAL A 17 -8.30 54.55 41.07
CA VAL A 17 -9.08 54.89 39.84
C VAL A 17 -8.79 53.84 38.74
N LEU A 18 -9.73 53.25 38.00
CA LEU A 18 -11.07 53.63 37.59
C LEU A 18 -11.77 52.39 36.97
N ILE A 19 -13.07 52.28 37.25
CA ILE A 19 -14.18 51.92 36.33
C ILE A 19 -14.11 50.61 35.52
N MET A 20 -15.10 49.78 35.87
CA MET A 20 -15.71 48.74 35.04
C MET A 20 -16.28 49.31 33.73
N ILE A 21 -16.03 48.61 32.61
CA ILE A 21 -17.04 48.44 31.56
C ILE A 21 -17.10 46.94 31.22
N VAL A 22 -18.32 46.44 31.22
CA VAL A 22 -18.76 45.10 30.81
C VAL A 22 -19.09 45.14 29.30
N PHE A 23 -18.98 43.97 28.67
CA PHE A 23 -19.44 43.56 27.33
C PHE A 23 -18.46 43.72 26.17
N SER A 24 -17.84 42.61 25.78
CA SER A 24 -18.11 41.92 24.50
C SER A 24 -17.25 40.65 24.41
N GLY A 25 -17.89 39.50 24.20
CA GLY A 25 -17.20 38.25 23.92
C GLY A 25 -16.55 38.31 22.54
N CYS A 26 -15.23 38.29 22.50
CA CYS A 26 -14.48 38.13 21.26
C CYS A 26 -14.43 36.64 20.89
N ALA A 27 -14.96 36.34 19.70
CA ALA A 27 -14.53 35.22 18.90
C ALA A 27 -13.00 35.26 18.76
N GLY A 28 -12.33 34.17 19.12
CA GLY A 28 -10.90 33.99 18.87
C GLY A 28 -10.64 33.82 17.36
N PRO A 29 -9.48 34.26 16.85
CA PRO A 29 -9.13 34.07 15.45
C PRO A 29 -9.04 32.58 15.13
N GLN A 30 -9.72 32.15 14.06
CA GLN A 30 -9.40 30.88 13.41
C GLN A 30 -8.03 31.02 12.75
N ASP A 31 -7.09 30.19 13.20
CA ASP A 31 -5.78 30.01 12.60
C ASP A 31 -5.94 29.24 11.28
N PRO A 32 -5.66 29.83 10.10
CA PRO A 32 -5.90 29.18 8.82
C PRO A 32 -4.80 28.21 8.39
N ASP A 33 -3.84 27.87 9.27
CA ASP A 33 -2.67 27.07 8.87
C ASP A 33 -2.43 25.82 9.72
N LYS A 34 -3.48 25.00 9.87
CA LYS A 34 -3.32 23.61 10.31
C LYS A 34 -3.46 22.67 9.13
N THR A 35 -2.39 22.61 8.33
CA THR A 35 -2.08 21.42 7.53
C THR A 35 -1.95 20.23 8.50
N PRO A 36 -2.48 19.03 8.15
CA PRO A 36 -2.24 17.83 8.94
C PRO A 36 -0.73 17.59 9.06
N PRO A 37 -0.23 17.00 10.16
CA PRO A 37 1.17 16.63 10.24
C PRO A 37 1.46 15.61 9.12
N SER A 38 2.20 16.06 8.11
CA SER A 38 2.91 15.17 7.20
C SER A 38 3.80 14.27 8.06
N ASN A 39 3.77 12.96 7.81
CA ASN A 39 4.66 11.99 8.42
C ASN A 39 6.11 12.31 8.02
N GLN A 40 6.76 13.23 8.73
CA GLN A 40 8.13 13.68 8.47
C GLN A 40 9.17 12.75 9.11
N ASN A 41 9.12 11.46 8.79
CA ASN A 41 10.20 10.52 9.09
C ASN A 41 10.45 9.58 7.89
N GLU A 42 10.29 10.07 6.66
CA GLU A 42 10.94 9.44 5.52
C GLU A 42 12.43 9.74 5.61
N THR A 43 13.25 8.69 5.67
CA THR A 43 14.70 8.85 5.59
C THR A 43 15.08 9.17 4.14
N ALA A 44 16.24 9.80 3.93
CA ALA A 44 16.80 10.03 2.60
C ALA A 44 16.83 8.75 1.73
N ALA A 45 17.08 7.60 2.34
CA ALA A 45 17.06 6.31 1.66
C ALA A 45 15.64 5.91 1.18
N ASP A 46 14.59 6.34 1.88
CA ASP A 46 13.21 5.99 1.51
C ASP A 46 12.76 6.73 0.24
N GLU A 47 13.18 7.99 0.04
CA GLU A 47 12.96 8.72 -1.23
C GLU A 47 13.54 7.96 -2.43
N LEU A 48 14.73 7.36 -2.28
CA LEU A 48 15.37 6.60 -3.36
C LEU A 48 14.75 5.21 -3.54
N LYS A 49 14.29 4.56 -2.45
CA LYS A 49 13.57 3.27 -2.55
C LYS A 49 12.26 3.43 -3.31
N ASN A 50 11.58 4.57 -3.15
CA ASN A 50 10.35 4.89 -3.89
C ASN A 50 10.56 4.96 -5.40
N LEU A 51 11.82 5.01 -5.90
CA LEU A 51 12.10 4.90 -7.33
C LEU A 51 12.02 3.48 -7.87
N LEU A 52 11.97 2.45 -7.04
CA LEU A 52 11.93 1.04 -7.45
C LEU A 52 10.64 0.36 -6.94
N PRO A 53 10.20 -0.75 -7.53
CA PRO A 53 9.05 -1.49 -7.03
C PRO A 53 9.27 -2.00 -5.60
N GLU A 54 8.25 -1.88 -4.74
CA GLU A 54 8.35 -2.21 -3.31
C GLU A 54 8.40 -3.72 -2.99
N ARG A 55 8.01 -4.59 -3.92
CA ARG A 55 7.96 -6.05 -3.71
C ARG A 55 8.41 -6.85 -4.93
N THR A 56 8.83 -8.08 -4.70
CA THR A 56 9.19 -9.03 -5.76
C THR A 56 8.01 -9.39 -6.66
N GLY A 57 8.30 -9.92 -7.85
CA GLY A 57 7.32 -10.30 -8.86
C GLY A 57 6.90 -9.16 -9.79
N PHE A 58 7.50 -7.97 -9.66
CA PHE A 58 7.29 -6.88 -10.62
C PHE A 58 7.97 -7.24 -11.94
N GLN A 59 7.24 -7.14 -13.04
CA GLN A 59 7.76 -7.40 -14.38
C GLN A 59 7.94 -6.09 -15.15
N TRP A 60 9.13 -5.91 -15.71
CA TRP A 60 9.41 -4.88 -16.69
C TRP A 60 9.44 -5.50 -18.07
N ILE A 61 8.71 -4.90 -19.01
CA ILE A 61 8.78 -5.24 -20.42
C ILE A 61 9.14 -3.98 -21.17
N TYR A 62 10.22 -4.02 -21.95
CA TYR A 62 10.71 -2.88 -22.73
C TYR A 62 10.67 -3.18 -24.21
N SER A 63 10.43 -2.14 -25.00
CA SER A 63 10.50 -2.14 -26.46
C SER A 63 11.30 -0.92 -26.91
N GLY A 64 12.08 -1.05 -27.97
CA GLY A 64 12.99 0.01 -28.38
C GLY A 64 13.32 0.04 -29.87
N PHE A 65 14.40 0.73 -30.18
CA PHE A 65 14.84 1.00 -31.54
C PHE A 65 15.01 -0.29 -32.36
N ALA A 66 14.57 -0.21 -33.63
CA ALA A 66 14.44 -1.33 -34.57
C ALA A 66 13.52 -2.44 -34.02
N GLU A 67 14.11 -3.55 -33.57
CA GLU A 67 13.39 -4.72 -33.06
C GLU A 67 13.89 -5.09 -31.64
N TYR A 68 14.62 -4.18 -30.99
CA TYR A 68 15.10 -4.41 -29.64
C TYR A 68 13.93 -4.48 -28.65
N GLY A 69 13.98 -5.48 -27.77
CA GLY A 69 13.17 -5.52 -26.57
C GLY A 69 13.81 -6.42 -25.54
N HIS A 70 13.41 -6.28 -24.29
CA HIS A 70 13.82 -7.17 -23.22
C HIS A 70 12.75 -7.18 -22.14
N ALA A 71 12.72 -8.23 -21.34
CA ALA A 71 11.88 -8.30 -20.16
C ALA A 71 12.71 -8.79 -18.98
N MET A 72 12.33 -8.34 -17.78
CA MET A 72 12.92 -8.80 -16.53
C MET A 72 11.89 -8.80 -15.41
N GLU A 73 12.12 -9.63 -14.39
CA GLU A 73 11.29 -9.75 -13.19
C GLU A 73 12.13 -9.48 -11.94
N LEU A 74 11.57 -8.74 -10.98
CA LEU A 74 12.20 -8.49 -9.68
C LEU A 74 12.12 -9.75 -8.79
N GLU A 75 13.23 -10.47 -8.64
CA GLU A 75 13.26 -11.74 -7.93
C GLU A 75 13.54 -11.59 -6.43
N SER A 76 14.32 -10.58 -6.03
CA SER A 76 14.66 -10.40 -4.62
C SER A 76 14.87 -8.95 -4.21
N ILE A 77 14.56 -8.67 -2.94
CA ILE A 77 14.85 -7.42 -2.25
C ILE A 77 15.48 -7.78 -0.91
N ALA A 78 16.69 -7.28 -0.64
CA ALA A 78 17.42 -7.51 0.59
C ALA A 78 17.82 -6.17 1.22
N THR A 79 17.31 -5.90 2.42
CA THR A 79 17.62 -4.68 3.17
C THR A 79 18.65 -4.95 4.25
N SER A 80 19.64 -4.06 4.34
CA SER A 80 20.61 -3.98 5.42
C SER A 80 20.50 -2.62 6.12
N ASP A 81 21.30 -2.40 7.17
CA ASP A 81 21.34 -1.11 7.88
C ASP A 81 21.82 0.07 7.00
N THR A 82 22.57 -0.22 5.92
CA THR A 82 23.25 0.80 5.10
C THR A 82 22.74 0.89 3.68
N SER A 83 22.09 -0.15 3.18
CA SER A 83 21.67 -0.25 1.79
C SER A 83 20.51 -1.22 1.60
N THR A 84 19.75 -1.02 0.52
CA THR A 84 18.78 -2.01 0.02
C THR A 84 19.21 -2.47 -1.37
N HIS A 85 19.30 -3.79 -1.56
CA HIS A 85 19.69 -4.43 -2.80
C HIS A 85 18.48 -5.07 -3.48
N TYR A 86 18.33 -4.83 -4.77
CA TYR A 86 17.29 -5.42 -5.62
C TYR A 86 17.98 -6.26 -6.68
N GLU A 87 17.45 -7.45 -6.98
CA GLU A 87 17.93 -8.30 -8.07
C GLU A 87 16.79 -8.62 -9.01
N ALA A 88 16.95 -8.25 -10.29
CA ALA A 88 16.05 -8.59 -11.37
C ALA A 88 16.74 -9.51 -12.39
N ARG A 89 15.97 -10.45 -12.95
CA ARG A 89 16.46 -11.37 -13.99
C ARG A 89 15.51 -11.41 -15.17
N GLY A 90 16.07 -11.65 -16.34
CA GLY A 90 15.32 -11.55 -17.56
C GLY A 90 16.08 -12.01 -18.79
N GLU A 91 15.56 -11.62 -19.94
CA GLU A 91 16.12 -11.92 -21.25
C GLU A 91 15.93 -10.77 -22.23
N ILE A 92 16.88 -10.65 -23.16
CA ILE A 92 16.76 -9.79 -24.33
C ILE A 92 16.06 -10.59 -25.42
N TYR A 93 15.02 -10.02 -26.03
CA TYR A 93 14.34 -10.65 -27.15
C TYR A 93 15.28 -10.72 -28.34
N ASP A 94 15.34 -11.88 -29.00
CA ASP A 94 16.11 -12.05 -30.23
C ASP A 94 15.29 -11.53 -31.43
N PRO A 95 15.61 -10.35 -31.98
CA PRO A 95 14.88 -9.79 -33.11
C PRO A 95 15.09 -10.60 -34.40
N SER A 96 16.17 -11.37 -34.49
CA SER A 96 16.61 -12.02 -35.72
C SER A 96 15.89 -13.34 -36.02
N GLY A 97 14.91 -13.75 -35.20
CA GLY A 97 14.21 -15.02 -35.37
C GLY A 97 15.10 -16.25 -35.17
N GLY A 98 16.16 -16.15 -34.35
CA GLY A 98 17.10 -17.23 -34.05
C GLY A 98 18.42 -17.19 -34.82
N GLU A 99 18.66 -16.17 -35.64
CA GLU A 99 19.92 -16.03 -36.40
C GLU A 99 21.06 -15.45 -35.57
N ALA A 100 20.74 -14.72 -34.50
CA ALA A 100 21.68 -14.12 -33.58
C ALA A 100 22.15 -15.17 -32.56
N SER A 101 23.47 -15.39 -32.52
CA SER A 101 24.09 -16.26 -31.53
C SER A 101 24.54 -15.49 -30.28
N GLY A 102 24.52 -16.18 -29.14
CA GLY A 102 25.05 -15.67 -27.87
C GLY A 102 24.14 -15.98 -26.68
N ASP A 103 24.54 -15.47 -25.53
CA ASP A 103 23.73 -15.48 -24.32
C ASP A 103 22.84 -14.23 -24.31
N PHE A 104 21.53 -14.44 -24.20
CA PHE A 104 20.52 -13.39 -24.11
C PHE A 104 20.05 -13.17 -22.67
N SER A 105 20.67 -13.85 -21.70
CA SER A 105 20.37 -13.63 -20.29
C SER A 105 20.66 -12.19 -19.88
N LEU A 106 19.81 -11.70 -18.98
CA LEU A 106 19.92 -10.40 -18.36
C LEU A 106 19.81 -10.57 -16.86
N GLN A 107 20.76 -10.00 -16.14
CA GLN A 107 20.65 -9.77 -14.71
C GLN A 107 20.94 -8.30 -14.42
N VAL A 108 20.06 -7.67 -13.66
CA VAL A 108 20.20 -6.27 -13.22
C VAL A 108 20.15 -6.26 -11.70
N GLN A 109 21.11 -5.58 -11.09
CA GLN A 109 21.15 -5.34 -9.66
C GLN A 109 21.02 -3.84 -9.41
N TYR A 110 20.18 -3.47 -8.45
CA TYR A 110 20.11 -2.10 -7.96
C TYR A 110 20.57 -2.05 -6.52
N GLU A 111 21.31 -1.01 -6.16
CA GLU A 111 21.69 -0.70 -4.79
C GLU A 111 21.20 0.71 -4.45
N VAL A 112 20.30 0.78 -3.49
CA VAL A 112 19.86 2.03 -2.87
C VAL A 112 20.70 2.28 -1.62
N THR A 113 21.46 3.37 -1.63
CA THR A 113 22.21 3.85 -0.46
C THR A 113 21.47 5.04 0.19
N SER A 114 22.08 5.67 1.19
CA SER A 114 21.56 6.92 1.76
C SER A 114 21.66 8.13 0.83
N GLU A 115 22.40 8.03 -0.29
CA GLU A 115 22.71 9.18 -1.16
C GLU A 115 22.33 8.95 -2.63
N SER A 116 22.35 7.70 -3.10
CA SER A 116 22.20 7.39 -4.52
C SER A 116 21.55 6.04 -4.79
N LEU A 117 20.98 5.93 -5.99
CA LEU A 117 20.57 4.67 -6.60
C LEU A 117 21.61 4.26 -7.65
N ILE A 118 22.23 3.09 -7.47
CA ILE A 118 23.25 2.53 -8.34
C ILE A 118 22.67 1.32 -9.07
N MET A 119 23.04 1.13 -10.34
CA MET A 119 22.65 -0.01 -11.16
C MET A 119 23.90 -0.76 -11.65
N GLU A 120 23.86 -2.08 -11.59
CA GLU A 120 24.82 -2.99 -12.19
C GLU A 120 24.09 -3.95 -13.14
N ILE A 121 24.59 -4.11 -14.36
CA ILE A 121 24.01 -4.96 -15.40
C ILE A 121 25.02 -6.04 -15.80
N LYS A 122 24.55 -7.27 -15.84
CA LYS A 122 25.25 -8.43 -16.42
C LYS A 122 24.46 -8.92 -17.62
N SER A 123 24.92 -8.52 -18.80
CA SER A 123 24.42 -9.02 -20.08
C SER A 123 25.38 -8.68 -21.21
N ASP A 124 25.52 -9.59 -22.17
CA ASP A 124 26.31 -9.37 -23.38
C ASP A 124 25.54 -8.61 -24.47
N LYS A 125 24.20 -8.56 -24.37
CA LYS A 125 23.30 -8.14 -25.45
C LYS A 125 22.45 -6.91 -25.11
N ILE A 126 22.49 -6.42 -23.88
CA ILE A 126 21.75 -5.22 -23.48
C ILE A 126 22.21 -3.98 -24.26
N MET A 127 21.25 -3.09 -24.51
CA MET A 127 21.49 -1.83 -25.22
C MET A 127 22.39 -0.87 -24.44
N ASP A 128 22.27 -0.83 -23.11
CA ASP A 128 23.05 0.04 -22.21
C ASP A 128 24.56 -0.04 -22.47
N ASN A 129 25.24 1.10 -22.33
CA ASN A 129 26.68 1.15 -22.57
C ASN A 129 27.51 0.96 -21.30
N PHE A 130 26.94 1.22 -20.12
CA PHE A 130 27.64 1.13 -18.84
C PHE A 130 27.12 -0.06 -18.02
N PRO A 131 27.95 -1.10 -17.82
CA PRO A 131 27.60 -2.23 -16.94
C PRO A 131 27.42 -1.82 -15.48
N GLN A 132 27.94 -0.66 -15.06
CA GLN A 132 27.71 -0.09 -13.74
C GLN A 132 27.56 1.42 -13.87
N LEU A 133 26.52 1.98 -13.25
CA LEU A 133 26.24 3.40 -13.29
C LEU A 133 25.49 3.84 -12.03
N GLU A 134 25.89 4.99 -11.47
CA GLU A 134 25.03 5.70 -10.53
C GLU A 134 23.89 6.37 -11.31
N LEU A 135 22.67 5.82 -11.17
CA LEU A 135 21.51 6.26 -11.93
C LEU A 135 21.05 7.66 -11.49
N ILE A 136 20.93 7.90 -10.19
CA ILE A 136 20.40 9.15 -9.68
C ILE A 136 20.86 9.38 -8.24
N ARG A 137 21.00 10.66 -7.87
CA ARG A 137 21.51 11.11 -6.58
C ARG A 137 20.55 12.08 -5.93
N LEU A 138 20.51 12.06 -4.60
CA LEU A 138 19.85 13.09 -3.81
C LEU A 138 20.55 14.45 -3.85
N PRO A 139 19.81 15.55 -3.68
CA PRO A 139 18.35 15.60 -3.54
C PRO A 139 17.63 15.33 -4.88
N LEU A 140 16.44 14.72 -4.84
CA LEU A 140 15.64 14.41 -6.04
C LEU A 140 14.93 15.66 -6.59
N ASN A 141 15.69 16.66 -7.03
CA ASN A 141 15.16 17.89 -7.60
C ASN A 141 15.90 18.30 -8.87
N LYS A 142 15.23 19.14 -9.68
CA LYS A 142 15.80 19.69 -10.90
C LYS A 142 17.11 20.42 -10.58
N ASP A 143 18.08 20.28 -11.49
CA ASP A 143 19.41 20.88 -11.45
C ASP A 143 20.36 20.27 -10.39
N THR A 144 19.98 19.18 -9.72
CA THR A 144 20.95 18.37 -8.97
C THR A 144 22.00 17.78 -9.92
N GLN A 145 23.27 17.89 -9.55
CA GLN A 145 24.42 17.52 -10.36
C GLN A 145 25.42 16.67 -9.58
N TRP A 146 26.08 15.75 -10.27
CA TRP A 146 27.21 14.97 -9.74
C TRP A 146 28.15 14.57 -10.86
N GLU A 147 29.36 14.17 -10.50
CA GLU A 147 30.34 13.61 -11.42
C GLU A 147 30.55 12.14 -11.10
N GLN A 148 30.72 11.32 -12.13
CA GLN A 148 31.09 9.92 -11.95
C GLN A 148 32.05 9.44 -13.04
N LYS A 149 32.86 8.43 -12.69
CA LYS A 149 33.66 7.68 -13.66
C LYS A 149 32.93 6.40 -13.99
N ALA A 150 32.65 6.17 -15.26
CA ALA A 150 31.96 4.97 -15.72
C ALA A 150 32.77 4.26 -16.79
N LYS A 151 32.81 2.93 -16.71
CA LYS A 151 33.49 2.09 -17.71
C LYS A 151 32.48 1.60 -18.73
N HIS A 152 32.65 2.01 -19.98
CA HIS A 152 31.82 1.55 -21.09
C HIS A 152 32.09 0.06 -21.38
N LYS A 153 31.10 -0.66 -21.92
CA LYS A 153 31.22 -2.08 -22.33
C LYS A 153 32.36 -2.38 -23.32
N ASN A 154 32.90 -1.39 -24.01
CA ASN A 154 34.07 -1.52 -24.89
C ASN A 154 35.42 -1.37 -24.14
N GLY A 155 35.37 -1.13 -22.83
CA GLY A 155 36.53 -0.96 -21.95
C GLY A 155 37.01 0.50 -21.78
N LYS A 156 36.50 1.45 -22.56
CA LYS A 156 36.84 2.88 -22.42
C LYS A 156 36.23 3.45 -21.14
N GLU A 157 37.00 4.24 -20.41
CA GLU A 157 36.52 5.01 -19.25
C GLU A 157 36.04 6.39 -19.70
N TYR A 158 34.94 6.84 -19.10
CA TYR A 158 34.31 8.13 -19.33
C TYR A 158 34.22 8.91 -18.03
N ASN A 159 34.46 10.22 -18.08
CA ASN A 159 34.21 11.14 -16.97
C ASN A 159 32.88 11.85 -17.26
N LEU A 160 31.82 11.46 -16.54
CA LEU A 160 30.46 11.89 -16.82
C LEU A 160 30.05 13.05 -15.92
N ASP A 161 29.62 14.16 -16.52
CA ASP A 161 28.82 15.20 -15.88
C ASP A 161 27.35 14.77 -15.90
N CYS A 162 26.80 14.51 -14.71
CA CYS A 162 25.47 13.96 -14.53
C CYS A 162 24.53 15.00 -13.93
N SER A 163 23.26 14.98 -14.33
CA SER A 163 22.29 15.96 -13.83
C SER A 163 20.84 15.52 -13.95
N ILE A 164 20.02 15.92 -12.98
CA ILE A 164 18.55 15.86 -13.09
C ILE A 164 18.08 17.09 -13.89
N GLN A 165 17.70 16.88 -15.15
CA GLN A 165 17.26 17.93 -16.07
C GLN A 165 15.80 18.34 -15.88
N GLY A 166 14.97 17.44 -15.35
CA GLY A 166 13.54 17.68 -15.15
C GLY A 166 12.94 16.78 -14.09
N VAL A 167 11.92 17.31 -13.42
CA VAL A 167 11.05 16.59 -12.49
C VAL A 167 9.61 16.92 -12.89
N GLU A 168 8.83 15.91 -13.19
CA GLU A 168 7.44 16.04 -13.61
C GLU A 168 6.53 15.04 -12.90
N ASP A 169 5.23 15.30 -12.92
CA ASP A 169 4.24 14.32 -12.47
C ASP A 169 4.13 13.21 -13.52
N GLY A 170 4.50 11.99 -13.13
CA GLY A 170 4.26 10.75 -13.85
C GLY A 170 2.86 10.20 -13.55
N ILE A 171 2.64 8.94 -13.92
CA ILE A 171 1.33 8.29 -13.71
C ILE A 171 1.19 7.82 -12.26
N GLU A 172 2.26 7.25 -11.72
CA GLU A 172 2.26 6.57 -10.41
C GLU A 172 3.13 7.30 -9.37
N GLY A 173 3.59 8.51 -9.69
CA GLY A 173 4.47 9.32 -8.86
C GLY A 173 5.29 10.31 -9.68
N LYS A 174 6.37 10.84 -9.11
CA LYS A 174 7.30 11.73 -9.83
C LYS A 174 8.14 10.97 -10.86
N ALA A 175 8.40 11.63 -11.98
CA ALA A 175 9.34 11.17 -13.01
C ALA A 175 10.51 12.14 -13.15
N TYR A 176 11.71 11.59 -13.25
CA TYR A 176 13.00 12.29 -13.26
C TYR A 176 13.70 12.06 -14.59
N SER A 177 14.03 13.13 -15.30
CA SER A 177 14.86 13.07 -16.51
C SER A 177 16.32 13.29 -16.12
N VAL A 178 17.16 12.27 -16.30
CA VAL A 178 18.58 12.30 -15.94
C VAL A 178 19.44 12.28 -17.20
N LEU A 179 20.42 13.18 -17.26
CA LEU A 179 21.42 13.25 -18.32
C LEU A 179 22.79 12.83 -17.78
N TYR A 180 23.50 11.98 -18.52
CA TYR A 180 24.89 11.58 -18.28
C TYR A 180 25.71 11.99 -19.51
N LYS A 181 26.55 13.01 -19.39
CA LYS A 181 27.30 13.56 -20.53
C LYS A 181 28.81 13.41 -20.32
N ASP A 182 29.53 12.94 -21.33
CA ASP A 182 30.99 12.91 -21.28
C ASP A 182 31.58 14.32 -21.30
N LYS A 183 32.62 14.56 -20.50
CA LYS A 183 33.34 15.85 -20.47
C LYS A 183 34.17 16.09 -21.72
N ASP A 184 34.65 15.01 -22.33
CA ASP A 184 35.68 15.05 -23.37
C ASP A 184 35.12 14.79 -24.78
N SER A 185 33.81 14.54 -24.92
CA SER A 185 33.16 14.29 -26.21
C SER A 185 31.66 14.67 -26.21
N ASP A 186 31.02 14.56 -27.38
CA ASP A 186 29.58 14.79 -27.52
C ASP A 186 28.72 13.58 -27.10
N PHE A 187 29.35 12.51 -26.59
CA PHE A 187 28.64 11.34 -26.09
C PHE A 187 27.74 11.69 -24.91
N TYR A 188 26.51 11.16 -24.93
CA TYR A 188 25.60 11.22 -23.79
C TYR A 188 24.69 9.99 -23.73
N GLU A 189 24.20 9.73 -22.52
CA GLU A 189 23.00 8.92 -22.27
C GLU A 189 21.96 9.78 -21.56
N LYS A 190 20.67 9.49 -21.78
CA LYS A 190 19.59 9.99 -20.95
C LYS A 190 18.76 8.82 -20.44
N ARG A 191 18.28 8.95 -19.21
CA ARG A 191 17.30 8.03 -18.63
C ARG A 191 16.13 8.82 -18.09
N ARG A 192 14.94 8.24 -18.18
CA ARG A 192 13.78 8.69 -17.42
C ARG A 192 13.50 7.65 -16.34
N ILE A 193 13.45 8.08 -15.09
CA ILE A 193 13.24 7.23 -13.92
C ILE A 193 11.94 7.66 -13.26
N GLU A 194 11.01 6.75 -13.02
CA GLU A 194 9.72 7.05 -12.39
C GLU A 194 9.57 6.28 -11.08
N GLU A 195 8.98 6.95 -10.09
CA GLU A 195 8.59 6.32 -8.83
C GLU A 195 7.83 5.01 -9.07
N ASN A 196 8.16 3.99 -8.28
CA ASN A 196 7.61 2.64 -8.29
C ASN A 196 7.91 1.79 -9.54
N TYR A 197 8.63 2.35 -10.52
CA TYR A 197 8.93 1.67 -11.79
C TYR A 197 10.43 1.59 -12.09
N GLY A 198 11.26 2.48 -11.58
CA GLY A 198 12.67 2.56 -11.96
C GLY A 198 12.85 3.20 -13.33
N VAL A 199 13.79 2.70 -14.13
CA VAL A 199 14.06 3.25 -15.47
C VAL A 199 12.88 2.95 -16.39
N ILE A 200 12.19 3.97 -16.89
CA ILE A 200 11.07 3.84 -17.83
C ILE A 200 11.44 4.23 -19.25
N SER A 201 12.55 4.95 -19.45
CA SER A 201 13.14 5.13 -20.78
C SER A 201 14.66 5.29 -20.72
N PHE A 202 15.30 4.91 -21.82
CA PHE A 202 16.73 5.05 -22.05
C PHE A 202 16.98 5.58 -23.46
N GLU A 203 17.94 6.50 -23.58
CA GLU A 203 18.36 7.11 -24.84
C GLU A 203 19.89 7.23 -24.88
N THR A 204 20.50 6.91 -26.03
CA THR A 204 21.92 7.10 -26.31
C THR A 204 22.15 7.47 -27.78
N ILE A 205 23.31 8.03 -28.11
CA ILE A 205 23.77 8.17 -29.49
C ILE A 205 24.43 6.88 -29.97
N TRP A 206 24.15 6.48 -31.20
CA TRP A 206 24.88 5.47 -31.95
C TRP A 206 25.45 6.05 -33.25
N GLU A 207 26.72 5.79 -33.48
CA GLU A 207 27.43 6.23 -34.69
C GLU A 207 27.16 5.27 -35.84
N SER A 208 26.40 5.74 -36.84
CA SER A 208 26.14 5.00 -38.07
C SER A 208 26.98 5.53 -39.24
N ASN A 209 27.00 4.79 -40.37
CA ASN A 209 27.65 5.27 -41.60
C ASN A 209 27.02 6.54 -42.18
N GLU A 210 25.77 6.85 -41.79
CA GLU A 210 25.02 8.03 -42.24
C GLU A 210 25.11 9.19 -41.23
N GLY A 211 25.85 9.00 -40.14
CA GLY A 211 26.00 9.94 -39.03
C GLY A 211 25.43 9.42 -37.71
N PRO A 212 25.52 10.22 -36.63
CA PRO A 212 24.99 9.85 -35.33
C PRO A 212 23.47 9.81 -35.37
N ILE A 213 22.88 8.71 -34.91
CA ILE A 213 21.45 8.57 -34.69
C ILE A 213 21.17 8.30 -33.22
N THR A 214 20.02 8.76 -32.75
CA THR A 214 19.55 8.46 -31.40
C THR A 214 18.87 7.10 -31.40
N MET A 215 19.23 6.25 -30.44
CA MET A 215 18.57 4.97 -30.18
C MET A 215 18.24 4.84 -28.70
N GLY A 216 17.30 3.97 -28.38
CA GLY A 216 16.79 3.85 -27.03
C GLY A 216 15.73 2.78 -26.90
N TYR A 217 15.18 2.68 -25.71
CA TYR A 217 14.03 1.84 -25.41
C TYR A 217 13.14 2.52 -24.37
N ASP A 218 11.88 2.14 -24.38
CA ASP A 218 10.84 2.62 -23.47
C ASP A 218 10.14 1.43 -22.82
N LEU A 219 9.67 1.65 -21.59
CA LEU A 219 8.87 0.67 -20.87
C LEU A 219 7.53 0.49 -21.59
N TYR A 220 7.21 -0.75 -21.96
CA TYR A 220 5.88 -1.13 -22.39
C TYR A 220 4.98 -1.30 -21.16
N ARG A 221 4.42 -0.17 -20.75
CA ARG A 221 3.75 0.00 -19.47
C ARG A 221 2.52 -0.88 -19.31
N GLU A 222 1.74 -1.10 -20.38
CA GLU A 222 0.54 -1.94 -20.35
C GLU A 222 0.84 -3.42 -20.10
N ALA A 223 2.08 -3.86 -20.39
CA ALA A 223 2.54 -5.23 -20.19
C ALA A 223 3.49 -5.36 -18.98
N SER A 224 3.80 -4.25 -18.31
CA SER A 224 4.66 -4.21 -17.13
C SER A 224 3.81 -4.10 -15.85
N GLY A 225 4.42 -4.35 -14.69
CA GLY A 225 3.76 -4.32 -13.39
C GLY A 225 3.67 -5.70 -12.75
N TYR A 226 2.75 -5.86 -11.80
CA TYR A 226 2.56 -7.13 -11.12
C TYR A 226 1.50 -7.98 -11.83
N PRO A 227 1.84 -9.17 -12.37
CA PRO A 227 0.84 -10.05 -12.99
C PRO A 227 -0.22 -10.52 -11.98
N GLU A 228 0.11 -10.49 -10.70
CA GLU A 228 -0.75 -10.86 -9.57
C GLU A 228 -1.84 -9.83 -9.25
N ASN A 229 -1.92 -8.70 -9.98
CA ASN A 229 -3.05 -7.77 -9.89
C ASN A 229 -4.39 -8.49 -10.07
N ILE A 230 -4.41 -9.54 -10.90
CA ILE A 230 -5.56 -10.44 -11.09
C ILE A 230 -5.89 -11.23 -9.81
N THR A 231 -4.88 -11.60 -9.02
CA THR A 231 -5.05 -12.45 -7.83
C THR A 231 -5.84 -11.73 -6.74
N LEU A 232 -5.46 -10.51 -6.34
CA LEU A 232 -6.21 -9.75 -5.32
C LEU A 232 -7.64 -9.46 -5.77
N ASN A 233 -7.80 -9.00 -7.01
CA ASN A 233 -9.11 -8.77 -7.63
C ASN A 233 -9.99 -10.03 -7.66
N SER A 234 -9.38 -11.21 -7.80
CA SER A 234 -10.14 -12.47 -7.79
C SER A 234 -10.80 -12.75 -6.45
N PHE A 235 -10.35 -12.13 -5.35
CA PHE A 235 -10.97 -12.24 -4.02
C PHE A 235 -11.92 -11.08 -3.71
N LEU A 236 -12.38 -10.34 -4.72
CA LEU A 236 -13.53 -9.45 -4.61
C LEU A 236 -14.78 -10.09 -5.23
N PRO A 237 -15.97 -9.66 -4.79
CA PRO A 237 -17.20 -10.12 -5.41
C PRO A 237 -17.34 -9.61 -6.85
N PRO A 238 -18.11 -10.31 -7.70
CA PRO A 238 -18.36 -9.87 -9.06
C PRO A 238 -19.11 -8.54 -9.05
N THR A 239 -18.72 -7.64 -9.94
CA THR A 239 -19.38 -6.34 -10.08
C THR A 239 -20.82 -6.52 -10.56
N GLU A 240 -21.71 -5.61 -10.13
CA GLU A 240 -23.11 -5.54 -10.58
C GLU A 240 -23.95 -6.80 -10.30
N LYS A 241 -23.48 -7.68 -9.41
CA LYS A 241 -24.29 -8.79 -8.89
C LYS A 241 -24.71 -8.50 -7.45
N PRO A 242 -26.01 -8.63 -7.14
CA PRO A 242 -26.46 -8.54 -5.76
C PRO A 242 -25.88 -9.73 -4.99
N LEU A 243 -25.33 -9.45 -3.82
CA LEU A 243 -24.94 -10.42 -2.83
C LEU A 243 -25.78 -10.23 -1.60
N ARG A 244 -26.18 -11.33 -0.99
CA ARG A 244 -27.01 -11.34 0.20
C ARG A 244 -26.34 -12.13 1.29
N TYR A 245 -26.40 -11.61 2.51
CA TYR A 245 -25.71 -12.16 3.66
C TYR A 245 -26.68 -12.32 4.81
N PHE A 246 -26.53 -13.40 5.56
CA PHE A 246 -27.33 -13.69 6.75
C PHE A 246 -26.43 -14.00 7.93
N GLY A 247 -26.79 -13.46 9.08
CA GLY A 247 -26.11 -13.72 10.33
C GLY A 247 -27.01 -14.36 11.36
N ILE A 248 -26.44 -14.50 12.56
CA ILE A 248 -27.18 -14.96 13.73
C ILE A 248 -28.30 -13.97 14.10
N ALA A 249 -29.29 -14.49 14.84
CA ALA A 249 -30.55 -13.83 15.16
C ALA A 249 -31.35 -13.46 13.91
N GLU A 250 -31.48 -12.16 13.61
CA GLU A 250 -32.25 -11.64 12.49
C GLU A 250 -31.38 -10.79 11.55
N TYR A 251 -30.05 -10.79 11.74
CA TYR A 251 -29.15 -9.98 10.94
C TYR A 251 -29.15 -10.44 9.49
N ALA A 252 -29.35 -9.52 8.56
CA ALA A 252 -29.12 -9.72 7.15
C ALA A 252 -28.74 -8.39 6.49
N HIS A 253 -28.02 -8.47 5.38
CA HIS A 253 -27.80 -7.34 4.49
C HIS A 253 -27.63 -7.84 3.07
N GLN A 254 -27.83 -6.94 2.12
CA GLN A 254 -27.50 -7.19 0.73
C GLN A 254 -26.78 -6.01 0.14
N GLY A 255 -26.16 -6.20 -1.02
CA GLY A 255 -25.55 -5.09 -1.75
C GLY A 255 -24.88 -5.53 -3.03
N GLU A 256 -24.32 -4.56 -3.73
CA GLU A 256 -23.62 -4.77 -5.00
C GLU A 256 -22.25 -4.10 -4.96
N LEU A 257 -21.29 -4.71 -5.66
CA LEU A 257 -19.98 -4.12 -5.85
C LEU A 257 -19.94 -3.33 -7.17
N VAL A 258 -19.46 -2.09 -7.11
CA VAL A 258 -19.19 -1.25 -8.26
C VAL A 258 -17.72 -0.83 -8.28
N LYS A 259 -17.12 -0.71 -9.46
CA LYS A 259 -15.77 -0.16 -9.60
C LYS A 259 -15.86 1.37 -9.64
N ILE A 260 -15.11 2.05 -8.77
CA ILE A 260 -15.10 3.52 -8.66
C ILE A 260 -13.88 4.13 -9.33
N ASN A 261 -12.72 3.49 -9.22
CA ASN A 261 -11.46 3.93 -9.81
C ASN A 261 -10.64 2.74 -10.29
N ASP A 262 -9.84 2.94 -11.34
CA ASP A 262 -8.93 1.93 -11.90
C ASP A 262 -7.68 2.62 -12.47
N THR A 263 -6.57 2.51 -11.76
CA THR A 263 -5.24 2.91 -12.22
C THR A 263 -4.32 1.69 -12.23
N GLN A 264 -3.06 1.85 -12.66
CA GLN A 264 -2.12 0.73 -12.71
C GLN A 264 -1.59 0.33 -11.33
N GLY A 265 -1.46 1.29 -10.41
CA GLY A 265 -1.04 1.06 -9.03
C GLY A 265 -2.18 0.87 -8.04
N GLU A 266 -3.38 1.38 -8.33
CA GLU A 266 -4.53 1.31 -7.41
C GLU A 266 -5.86 1.03 -8.12
N THR A 267 -6.69 0.17 -7.52
CA THR A 267 -8.10 0.05 -7.91
C THR A 267 -8.99 0.24 -6.68
N ILE A 268 -10.08 1.01 -6.82
CA ILE A 268 -11.05 1.22 -5.75
C ILE A 268 -12.40 0.63 -6.17
N TYR A 269 -12.89 -0.31 -5.37
CA TYR A 269 -14.25 -0.83 -5.47
C TYR A 269 -15.11 -0.30 -4.33
N GLN A 270 -16.42 -0.17 -4.55
CA GLN A 270 -17.38 0.20 -3.52
C GLN A 270 -18.52 -0.81 -3.46
N PHE A 271 -18.76 -1.35 -2.28
CA PHE A 271 -19.94 -2.14 -1.97
C PHE A 271 -21.04 -1.23 -1.44
N ASN A 272 -22.13 -1.11 -2.20
CA ASN A 272 -23.32 -0.37 -1.82
C ASN A 272 -24.28 -1.34 -1.14
N GLY A 273 -24.37 -1.26 0.18
CA GLY A 273 -25.14 -2.20 1.00
C GLY A 273 -26.39 -1.58 1.60
N SER A 274 -27.41 -2.41 1.81
CA SER A 274 -28.62 -2.10 2.56
C SER A 274 -28.86 -3.20 3.58
N PHE A 275 -29.25 -2.83 4.80
CA PHE A 275 -29.58 -3.80 5.82
C PHE A 275 -30.98 -4.39 5.58
N GLU A 276 -31.11 -5.71 5.71
CA GLU A 276 -32.35 -6.47 5.55
C GLU A 276 -32.71 -7.25 6.83
N ASP A 277 -32.31 -6.75 7.99
CA ASP A 277 -32.54 -7.45 9.24
C ASP A 277 -33.94 -7.24 9.83
N GLY A 278 -34.31 -8.14 10.76
CA GLY A 278 -35.61 -8.10 11.46
C GLY A 278 -35.79 -6.92 12.42
N SER A 279 -34.80 -6.02 12.56
CA SER A 279 -34.87 -4.88 13.49
C SER A 279 -35.97 -3.87 13.15
N GLY A 280 -36.43 -3.86 11.89
CA GLY A 280 -37.40 -2.89 11.37
C GLY A 280 -36.84 -1.47 11.18
N ILE A 281 -35.53 -1.28 11.35
CA ILE A 281 -34.86 0.01 11.13
C ILE A 281 -34.26 0.00 9.72
N PRO A 282 -34.78 0.72 8.72
CA PRO A 282 -34.12 0.76 7.41
C PRO A 282 -32.73 1.40 7.53
N GLY A 283 -31.81 1.01 6.66
CA GLY A 283 -30.51 1.67 6.58
C GLY A 283 -29.64 1.16 5.45
N ASP A 284 -28.69 2.00 5.09
CA ASP A 284 -27.75 1.80 3.99
C ASP A 284 -26.34 2.04 4.49
N PHE A 285 -25.37 1.45 3.81
CA PHE A 285 -23.97 1.64 4.08
C PHE A 285 -23.14 1.52 2.80
N LYS A 286 -21.94 2.08 2.84
CA LYS A 286 -20.96 1.98 1.76
C LYS A 286 -19.62 1.59 2.33
N VAL A 287 -19.04 0.54 1.75
CA VAL A 287 -17.69 0.06 2.08
C VAL A 287 -16.85 0.16 0.82
N GLN A 288 -15.68 0.78 0.91
CA GLN A 288 -14.71 0.81 -0.17
C GLN A 288 -13.62 -0.24 0.08
N TYR A 289 -13.17 -0.88 -0.99
CA TYR A 289 -12.00 -1.74 -1.01
C TYR A 289 -10.93 -1.06 -1.85
N HIS A 290 -9.88 -0.58 -1.20
CA HIS A 290 -8.73 0.08 -1.80
C HIS A 290 -7.66 -0.98 -2.04
N ILE A 291 -7.40 -1.29 -3.30
CA ILE A 291 -6.42 -2.28 -3.71
C ILE A 291 -5.16 -1.53 -4.10
N ASP A 292 -4.11 -1.70 -3.31
CA ASP A 292 -2.78 -1.16 -3.59
C ASP A 292 -1.93 -2.30 -4.17
N TYR A 293 -1.70 -2.27 -5.48
CA TYR A 293 -0.96 -3.32 -6.19
C TYR A 293 0.54 -3.30 -5.87
N GLN A 294 1.07 -2.13 -5.53
CA GLN A 294 2.46 -1.94 -5.13
C GLN A 294 2.71 -2.61 -3.77
N LYS A 295 1.87 -2.32 -2.78
CA LYS A 295 1.93 -2.94 -1.45
C LYS A 295 1.37 -4.36 -1.41
N GLY A 296 0.65 -4.77 -2.45
CA GLY A 296 -0.02 -6.07 -2.53
C GLY A 296 -1.11 -6.22 -1.45
N THR A 297 -1.90 -5.17 -1.20
CA THR A 297 -2.88 -5.13 -0.12
C THR A 297 -4.28 -4.76 -0.60
N VAL A 298 -5.30 -5.25 0.11
CA VAL A 298 -6.67 -4.74 0.02
C VAL A 298 -7.05 -4.15 1.36
N GLN A 299 -7.32 -2.85 1.41
CA GLN A 299 -7.79 -2.15 2.60
C GLN A 299 -9.31 -1.91 2.51
N GLU A 300 -10.04 -2.31 3.54
CA GLU A 300 -11.47 -2.03 3.69
C GLU A 300 -11.65 -0.66 4.33
N LYS A 301 -12.61 0.15 3.87
CA LYS A 301 -12.94 1.46 4.47
C LYS A 301 -14.44 1.69 4.46
N VAL A 302 -15.03 1.90 5.63
CA VAL A 302 -16.45 2.27 5.72
C VAL A 302 -16.58 3.77 5.48
N VAL A 303 -17.24 4.15 4.40
CA VAL A 303 -17.40 5.57 4.01
C VAL A 303 -18.77 6.12 4.39
N GLU A 304 -19.77 5.25 4.55
CA GLU A 304 -21.11 5.63 4.96
C GLU A 304 -21.78 4.49 5.73
N ASN A 305 -22.50 4.83 6.81
CA ASN A 305 -23.47 3.96 7.45
C ASN A 305 -24.57 4.85 8.05
N THR A 306 -25.84 4.59 7.73
CA THR A 306 -26.97 5.40 8.17
C THR A 306 -27.58 4.95 9.51
N ARG A 307 -27.22 3.77 10.04
CA ARG A 307 -27.74 3.24 11.31
C ARG A 307 -26.86 3.54 12.53
N SER A 308 -25.56 3.69 12.34
CA SER A 308 -24.59 3.83 13.42
C SER A 308 -23.59 4.95 13.14
N ASP A 309 -22.52 5.02 13.94
CA ASP A 309 -21.36 5.84 13.64
C ASP A 309 -20.92 5.63 12.19
N LYS A 310 -20.61 6.73 11.49
CA LYS A 310 -20.42 6.78 10.02
C LYS A 310 -19.33 5.86 9.45
N ASN A 311 -18.51 5.24 10.31
CA ASN A 311 -17.26 4.57 9.93
C ASN A 311 -17.20 3.09 10.37
N GLN A 312 -18.32 2.44 10.72
CA GLN A 312 -18.35 1.01 11.04
C GLN A 312 -19.61 0.37 10.47
N VAL A 313 -19.55 -0.91 10.08
CA VAL A 313 -20.74 -1.70 9.71
C VAL A 313 -20.82 -2.91 10.64
N ASN A 314 -19.98 -3.92 10.40
CA ASN A 314 -19.93 -5.14 11.22
C ASN A 314 -18.63 -5.26 12.00
N SER A 315 -17.49 -5.00 11.37
CA SER A 315 -16.16 -5.04 11.99
C SER A 315 -15.98 -3.95 13.07
N LYS A 316 -15.25 -4.29 14.14
CA LYS A 316 -14.76 -3.31 15.13
C LYS A 316 -13.39 -2.73 14.76
N LEU A 317 -12.71 -3.33 13.80
CA LEU A 317 -11.43 -2.89 13.25
C LEU A 317 -11.71 -1.77 12.25
N LYS A 318 -11.17 -0.58 12.49
CA LYS A 318 -11.32 0.55 11.57
C LYS A 318 -10.23 0.49 10.49
N ASP A 319 -10.67 0.61 9.25
CA ASP A 319 -9.85 0.64 8.04
C ASP A 319 -8.80 -0.49 7.91
N PRO A 320 -9.15 -1.77 8.18
CA PRO A 320 -8.17 -2.86 8.20
C PRO A 320 -7.68 -3.23 6.79
N ILE A 321 -6.42 -3.65 6.68
CA ILE A 321 -5.90 -4.42 5.55
C ILE A 321 -6.47 -5.84 5.68
N ILE A 322 -7.42 -6.17 4.79
CA ILE A 322 -8.18 -7.42 4.83
C ILE A 322 -7.57 -8.54 3.97
N LEU A 323 -6.67 -8.19 3.06
CA LEU A 323 -5.87 -9.13 2.26
C LEU A 323 -4.47 -8.55 2.09
N LYS A 324 -3.44 -9.38 2.18
CA LYS A 324 -2.05 -9.01 1.89
C LYS A 324 -1.32 -10.16 1.22
N LEU A 325 -0.60 -9.87 0.14
CA LEU A 325 0.28 -10.82 -0.53
C LEU A 325 1.51 -11.17 0.33
N PRO A 326 2.09 -12.38 0.18
CA PRO A 326 1.57 -13.51 -0.59
C PRO A 326 0.31 -14.14 0.05
N LEU A 327 -0.62 -14.66 -0.76
CA LEU A 327 -1.84 -15.33 -0.26
C LEU A 327 -1.57 -16.81 0.09
N GLU A 328 -0.72 -17.04 1.07
CA GLU A 328 -0.34 -18.37 1.54
C GLU A 328 -0.50 -18.51 3.06
N VAL A 329 -0.73 -19.74 3.52
CA VAL A 329 -0.90 -20.03 4.95
C VAL A 329 0.35 -19.63 5.72
N GLY A 330 0.15 -18.89 6.81
CA GLY A 330 1.22 -18.36 7.66
C GLY A 330 1.61 -16.92 7.34
N ASN A 331 1.25 -16.37 6.17
CA ASN A 331 1.51 -14.96 5.90
C ASN A 331 0.83 -14.09 6.97
N THR A 332 1.61 -13.20 7.58
CA THR A 332 1.22 -12.43 8.77
C THR A 332 1.63 -10.97 8.60
N TRP A 333 0.74 -10.04 8.96
CA TRP A 333 1.04 -8.62 8.97
C TRP A 333 0.51 -7.93 10.21
N GLN A 334 1.10 -6.79 10.51
CA GLN A 334 0.69 -5.91 11.59
C GLN A 334 0.24 -4.57 11.01
N GLN A 335 -0.76 -3.97 11.64
CA GLN A 335 -1.28 -2.68 11.25
C GLN A 335 -1.75 -1.93 12.50
N GLU A 336 -1.37 -0.66 12.61
CA GLU A 336 -1.98 0.25 13.58
C GLU A 336 -3.39 0.61 13.09
N ILE A 337 -4.37 0.41 13.96
CA ILE A 337 -5.78 0.65 13.68
C ILE A 337 -6.45 1.36 14.85
N THR A 338 -7.52 2.10 14.56
CA THR A 338 -8.42 2.56 15.61
C THR A 338 -9.36 1.42 16.03
N PHE A 339 -9.24 0.97 17.29
CA PHE A 339 -10.12 -0.01 17.92
C PHE A 339 -10.77 0.60 19.18
N LYS A 340 -12.11 0.64 19.23
CA LYS A 340 -12.87 1.30 20.32
C LYS A 340 -12.40 2.74 20.63
N GLY A 341 -12.01 3.48 19.59
CA GLY A 341 -11.55 4.88 19.72
C GLY A 341 -10.11 5.04 20.22
N GLN A 342 -9.35 3.95 20.35
CA GLN A 342 -7.94 3.95 20.71
C GLN A 342 -7.11 3.37 19.57
N GLU A 343 -5.93 3.93 19.32
CA GLU A 343 -4.96 3.31 18.42
C GLU A 343 -4.40 2.04 19.07
N ARG A 344 -4.43 0.94 18.32
CA ARG A 344 -4.00 -0.38 18.75
C ARG A 344 -3.31 -1.10 17.60
N MET A 345 -2.36 -1.97 17.93
CA MET A 345 -1.74 -2.85 16.95
C MET A 345 -2.63 -4.07 16.73
N MET A 346 -3.08 -4.26 15.49
CA MET A 346 -3.73 -5.49 15.04
C MET A 346 -2.69 -6.40 14.39
N THR A 347 -2.77 -7.71 14.67
CA THR A 347 -2.04 -8.74 13.93
C THR A 347 -3.04 -9.55 13.11
N ALA A 348 -2.76 -9.73 11.82
CA ALA A 348 -3.58 -10.53 10.91
C ALA A 348 -2.75 -11.67 10.31
N THR A 349 -3.34 -12.86 10.22
CA THR A 349 -2.65 -14.07 9.70
C THR A 349 -3.58 -14.88 8.81
N ILE A 350 -3.08 -15.35 7.67
CA ILE A 350 -3.75 -16.37 6.85
C ILE A 350 -3.60 -17.71 7.57
N VAL A 351 -4.67 -18.17 8.24
CA VAL A 351 -4.62 -19.36 9.11
C VAL A 351 -4.94 -20.65 8.37
N SER A 352 -5.68 -20.59 7.26
CA SER A 352 -5.98 -21.77 6.44
C SER A 352 -6.39 -21.41 5.02
N ILE A 353 -6.08 -22.31 4.08
CA ILE A 353 -6.65 -22.34 2.74
C ILE A 353 -7.17 -23.76 2.52
N ALA A 354 -8.49 -23.95 2.55
CA ALA A 354 -9.12 -25.26 2.55
C ALA A 354 -10.22 -25.36 1.49
N TYR A 355 -10.43 -26.56 0.91
CA TYR A 355 -11.57 -26.78 0.05
C TYR A 355 -12.83 -26.92 0.89
N GLU A 356 -13.81 -26.09 0.59
CA GLU A 356 -15.10 -26.15 1.26
C GLU A 356 -15.75 -27.52 1.06
N GLY A 357 -16.27 -28.09 2.15
CA GLY A 357 -16.88 -29.42 2.16
C GLY A 357 -15.95 -30.56 2.57
N SER A 358 -14.63 -30.37 2.63
CA SER A 358 -13.69 -31.45 2.99
C SER A 358 -13.59 -31.73 4.51
N THR A 359 -14.73 -32.02 5.15
CA THR A 359 -14.70 -32.91 6.32
C THR A 359 -14.74 -34.35 5.82
N PHE A 360 -14.27 -35.30 6.64
CA PHE A 360 -14.15 -36.74 6.32
C PHE A 360 -15.45 -37.39 5.79
N TYR A 361 -16.62 -36.71 5.89
CA TYR A 361 -17.93 -37.25 5.55
C TYR A 361 -18.82 -36.43 4.58
N THR A 362 -18.39 -35.28 4.03
CA THR A 362 -19.25 -34.52 3.09
C THR A 362 -18.62 -34.33 1.71
N GLN A 363 -19.09 -35.10 0.73
CA GLN A 363 -18.79 -34.87 -0.69
C GLN A 363 -19.67 -33.74 -1.25
N MET A 364 -19.35 -32.49 -0.92
CA MET A 364 -19.70 -31.35 -1.78
C MET A 364 -18.39 -30.66 -2.16
N LYS A 365 -17.98 -30.87 -3.42
CA LYS A 365 -16.77 -30.28 -3.98
C LYS A 365 -17.06 -28.84 -4.37
N SER A 366 -16.81 -27.87 -3.50
CA SER A 366 -16.40 -26.58 -4.04
C SER A 366 -15.03 -26.79 -4.69
N SER A 367 -14.90 -26.50 -5.98
CA SER A 367 -13.61 -26.51 -6.67
C SER A 367 -12.72 -25.35 -6.23
N THR A 368 -13.28 -24.38 -5.51
CA THR A 368 -12.60 -23.14 -5.15
C THR A 368 -12.27 -23.15 -3.66
N PRO A 369 -10.98 -23.09 -3.28
CA PRO A 369 -10.58 -23.05 -1.89
C PRO A 369 -11.11 -21.78 -1.20
N VAL A 370 -11.40 -21.92 0.08
CA VAL A 370 -11.76 -20.85 1.02
C VAL A 370 -10.52 -20.52 1.83
N MET A 371 -10.17 -19.24 1.86
CA MET A 371 -9.07 -18.70 2.65
C MET A 371 -9.62 -18.07 3.92
N THR A 372 -9.11 -18.46 5.08
CA THR A 372 -9.49 -17.87 6.37
C THR A 372 -8.35 -17.00 6.88
N ILE A 373 -8.71 -15.77 7.25
CA ILE A 373 -7.79 -14.79 7.83
C ILE A 373 -8.29 -14.45 9.23
N ARG A 374 -7.39 -14.52 10.21
CA ARG A 374 -7.66 -14.19 11.61
C ARG A 374 -6.99 -12.88 11.96
N TYR A 375 -7.74 -11.97 12.55
CA TYR A 375 -7.32 -10.67 13.05
C TYR A 375 -7.39 -10.69 14.57
N ILE A 376 -6.32 -10.24 15.22
CA ILE A 376 -6.17 -10.24 16.68
C ILE A 376 -5.77 -8.83 17.13
N VAL A 377 -6.47 -8.33 18.15
CA VAL A 377 -6.05 -7.15 18.92
C VAL A 377 -5.88 -7.57 20.36
N GLU A 378 -4.63 -7.51 20.85
CA GLU A 378 -4.31 -7.78 22.25
C GLU A 378 -4.67 -6.58 23.15
N GLU A 379 -4.74 -6.84 24.46
CA GLU A 379 -5.14 -5.84 25.46
C GLU A 379 -6.52 -5.21 25.23
N ALA A 380 -7.40 -5.94 24.55
CA ALA A 380 -8.79 -5.57 24.31
C ALA A 380 -9.62 -5.80 25.58
N SER A 381 -9.62 -4.83 26.48
CA SER A 381 -10.43 -4.87 27.70
C SER A 381 -11.91 -5.13 27.41
N GLY A 382 -12.51 -6.06 28.16
CA GLY A 382 -13.91 -6.48 28.02
C GLY A 382 -14.10 -7.75 27.18
N TYR A 383 -13.05 -8.20 26.47
CA TYR A 383 -13.07 -9.45 25.72
C TYR A 383 -12.42 -10.60 26.49
N PHE A 384 -12.74 -11.83 26.11
CA PHE A 384 -12.13 -13.02 26.69
C PHE A 384 -10.60 -12.96 26.60
N GLN A 385 -9.93 -13.21 27.74
CA GLN A 385 -8.47 -13.09 27.86
C GLN A 385 -7.89 -11.73 27.42
N ASN A 386 -8.67 -10.65 27.47
CA ASN A 386 -8.31 -9.32 26.96
C ASN A 386 -7.87 -9.35 25.48
N ARG A 387 -8.50 -10.20 24.66
CA ARG A 387 -8.16 -10.36 23.25
C ARG A 387 -9.40 -10.28 22.39
N TYR A 388 -9.40 -9.37 21.43
CA TYR A 388 -10.40 -9.36 20.37
C TYR A 388 -9.94 -10.25 19.23
N VAL A 389 -10.86 -11.03 18.69
CA VAL A 389 -10.62 -11.93 17.55
C VAL A 389 -11.73 -11.71 16.53
N GLU A 390 -11.33 -11.46 15.28
CA GLU A 390 -12.20 -11.48 14.11
C GLU A 390 -11.62 -12.47 13.10
N GLU A 391 -12.48 -13.27 12.46
CA GLU A 391 -12.12 -14.13 11.35
C GLU A 391 -12.97 -13.77 10.14
N ARG A 392 -12.31 -13.74 8.98
CA ARG A 392 -12.97 -13.54 7.69
C ARG A 392 -12.60 -14.68 6.75
N GLN A 393 -13.59 -15.18 6.03
CA GLN A 393 -13.40 -16.19 5.00
C GLN A 393 -13.59 -15.56 3.63
N PHE A 394 -12.65 -15.81 2.73
CA PHE A 394 -12.62 -15.30 1.37
C PHE A 394 -12.68 -16.44 0.38
N GLN A 395 -13.44 -16.28 -0.69
CA GLN A 395 -13.48 -17.22 -1.81
C GLN A 395 -13.33 -16.48 -3.13
N ARG A 396 -12.53 -17.07 -4.03
CA ARG A 396 -12.33 -16.47 -5.35
C ARG A 396 -13.65 -16.35 -6.11
N GLY A 397 -13.88 -15.17 -6.69
CA GLY A 397 -15.08 -14.81 -7.42
C GLY A 397 -16.31 -14.55 -6.54
N GLN A 398 -16.17 -14.53 -5.21
CA GLN A 398 -17.26 -14.24 -4.28
C GLN A 398 -16.94 -13.17 -3.26
N GLY A 399 -15.66 -12.89 -2.99
CA GLY A 399 -15.30 -11.93 -1.96
C GLY A 399 -15.25 -12.54 -0.57
N ILE A 400 -15.63 -11.73 0.43
CA ILE A 400 -15.89 -12.20 1.79
C ILE A 400 -17.15 -13.08 1.75
N ILE A 401 -17.02 -14.34 2.13
CA ILE A 401 -18.15 -15.28 2.22
C ILE A 401 -18.60 -15.52 3.66
N SER A 402 -17.77 -15.17 4.64
CA SER A 402 -18.12 -15.20 6.06
C SER A 402 -17.29 -14.21 6.86
N LEU A 403 -17.91 -13.62 7.87
CA LEU A 403 -17.24 -12.89 8.94
C LEU A 403 -17.74 -13.42 10.28
N SER A 404 -16.83 -13.61 11.22
CA SER A 404 -17.16 -13.90 12.62
C SER A 404 -16.26 -13.07 13.53
N GLN A 405 -16.79 -12.53 14.62
CA GLN A 405 -16.03 -11.76 15.59
C GLN A 405 -16.47 -12.11 17.01
N LEU A 406 -15.50 -12.18 17.92
CA LEU A 406 -15.76 -12.37 19.34
C LEU A 406 -16.49 -11.15 19.90
N MET A 407 -17.60 -11.38 20.59
CA MET A 407 -18.36 -10.31 21.24
C MET A 407 -17.75 -9.94 22.60
N GLU A 408 -17.97 -8.70 23.03
CA GLU A 408 -17.60 -8.26 24.38
C GLU A 408 -18.44 -9.02 25.42
N GLY A 409 -17.84 -9.35 26.57
CA GLY A 409 -18.52 -10.02 27.67
C GLY A 409 -17.75 -11.20 28.26
N ASN A 410 -18.29 -11.70 29.37
CA ASN A 410 -17.75 -12.88 30.04
C ASN A 410 -18.31 -14.16 29.39
N LEU A 411 -17.44 -15.10 29.03
CA LEU A 411 -17.82 -16.39 28.44
C LEU A 411 -18.34 -17.41 29.47
N ASP A 412 -18.34 -17.08 30.76
CA ASP A 412 -18.76 -17.95 31.88
C ASP A 412 -18.16 -19.38 31.81
N ILE A 413 -16.88 -19.47 31.41
CA ILE A 413 -16.16 -20.74 31.31
C ILE A 413 -15.69 -21.15 32.71
N LYS A 414 -16.15 -22.33 33.16
CA LYS A 414 -15.85 -22.87 34.50
C LYS A 414 -14.51 -23.61 34.56
N ASP A 415 -14.07 -24.17 33.43
CA ASP A 415 -12.85 -24.96 33.32
C ASP A 415 -12.07 -24.50 32.08
N LEU A 416 -11.04 -23.68 32.31
CA LEU A 416 -10.19 -23.13 31.26
C LEU A 416 -9.18 -24.15 30.71
N ASP A 417 -9.00 -25.28 31.40
CA ASP A 417 -8.10 -26.37 30.95
C ASP A 417 -8.81 -27.34 30.00
N ASN A 418 -10.12 -27.17 29.80
CA ASN A 418 -10.91 -27.94 28.86
C ASN A 418 -11.05 -27.20 27.52
N ASP A 419 -10.09 -27.44 26.62
CA ASP A 419 -10.02 -26.80 25.30
C ASP A 419 -11.35 -26.83 24.53
N TYR A 420 -12.08 -27.95 24.61
CA TYR A 420 -13.37 -28.10 23.94
C TYR A 420 -14.45 -27.18 24.53
N GLN A 421 -14.53 -27.05 25.87
CA GLN A 421 -15.49 -26.14 26.50
C GLN A 421 -15.16 -24.68 26.22
N VAL A 422 -13.87 -24.34 26.23
CA VAL A 422 -13.39 -23.00 25.88
C VAL A 422 -13.76 -22.65 24.44
N GLU A 423 -13.46 -23.54 23.49
CA GLU A 423 -13.78 -23.34 22.07
C GLU A 423 -15.28 -23.20 21.82
N GLN A 424 -16.11 -24.06 22.43
CA GLN A 424 -17.56 -23.95 22.32
C GLN A 424 -18.10 -22.64 22.91
N ALA A 425 -17.57 -22.21 24.06
CA ALA A 425 -17.97 -20.94 24.66
C ALA A 425 -17.57 -19.74 23.80
N ILE A 426 -16.40 -19.78 23.18
CA ILE A 426 -15.96 -18.76 22.21
C ILE A 426 -16.93 -18.74 21.02
N ILE A 427 -17.17 -19.88 20.36
CA ILE A 427 -18.06 -19.97 19.19
C ILE A 427 -19.47 -19.44 19.51
N ASN A 428 -20.03 -19.81 20.66
CA ASN A 428 -21.36 -19.35 21.09
C ASN A 428 -21.41 -17.86 21.40
N HIS A 429 -20.26 -17.20 21.58
CA HIS A 429 -20.14 -15.78 21.86
C HIS A 429 -19.55 -14.99 20.69
N MET A 430 -19.53 -15.58 19.50
CA MET A 430 -19.20 -14.87 18.26
C MET A 430 -20.47 -14.32 17.60
N PHE A 431 -20.40 -13.09 17.11
CA PHE A 431 -21.32 -12.58 16.09
C PHE A 431 -20.74 -12.86 14.72
N GLY A 432 -21.58 -13.23 13.76
CA GLY A 432 -21.11 -13.38 12.39
C GLY A 432 -22.24 -13.42 11.36
N TYR A 433 -21.83 -13.36 10.10
CA TYR A 433 -22.67 -13.56 8.94
C TYR A 433 -21.97 -14.43 7.89
N ILE A 434 -22.77 -14.99 7.00
CA ILE A 434 -22.36 -15.82 5.87
C ILE A 434 -23.09 -15.35 4.60
N LEU A 435 -22.45 -15.53 3.45
CA LEU A 435 -23.05 -15.29 2.14
C LEU A 435 -24.16 -16.32 1.87
N GLU A 436 -25.35 -15.86 1.48
CA GLU A 436 -26.42 -16.70 0.93
C GLU A 436 -25.97 -17.29 -0.39
N ARG A 437 -26.12 -18.61 -0.53
CA ARG A 437 -25.78 -19.33 -1.74
C ARG A 437 -27.04 -19.81 -2.42
N ASP A 438 -27.10 -19.53 -3.72
CA ASP A 438 -28.14 -20.03 -4.63
C ASP A 438 -28.10 -21.57 -4.78
#